data_AF-A0A6M2D776-F1
#
_entry.id   AF-A0A6M2D776-F1
#
_cell.length_a   1.000
_cell.length_b   1.000
_cell.length_c   1.000
_cell.angle_alpha   90.00
_cell.angle_beta   90.00
_cell.angle_gamma   90.00
#
_symmetry.space_group_name_H-M   'P 1'
#
loop_
_entity.id
_entity.type
_entity.pdbx_description
1 polymer ?
#
loop_
_entity_poly.entity_id
_entity_poly.type
_entity_poly.pdbx_seq_one_letter_code
_entity_poly.pdbx_strand_id
1 'polypeptide(L)'
;GTAVYSANGDSGVPAMKNGHTTVETIMQRMKNISEKRYNELTLEERARCFNTECNGGELLAARRSVPKSDLSQFITDPDFGYQDFSRRGVSEIPTFRIQDYSWEDHGYSLVNRLYNDVGELLNEKFKVAYNLTYYTMGSKTNVDTSMFRRAVWNYIQCIYGIRHDDYDYREVNELLDRDLKEYIKAVCCYPDRMTKEDYDNVMREFKYAEKVHVTIMILEARMQAELLYALRALMRYMT
;
A
#
# COMPACT_ATOMS: atom_id res chain seq x y z
N GLY A 1 -8.74 -29.83 -60.50
CA GLY A 1 -9.63 -29.08 -59.59
C GLY A 1 -9.01 -29.08 -58.22
N THR A 2 -8.58 -27.91 -57.79
CA THR A 2 -8.00 -27.54 -56.50
C THR A 2 -8.89 -27.83 -55.31
N ALA A 3 -8.31 -28.31 -54.19
CA ALA A 3 -8.33 -27.60 -52.91
C ALA A 3 -7.41 -28.29 -51.88
N VAL A 4 -6.39 -27.55 -51.48
CA VAL A 4 -5.48 -27.78 -50.35
C VAL A 4 -6.16 -27.24 -49.09
N TYR A 5 -6.07 -27.94 -47.95
CA TYR A 5 -6.28 -27.32 -46.65
C TYR A 5 -5.04 -27.50 -45.76
N SER A 6 -4.48 -26.35 -45.43
CA SER A 6 -3.20 -26.11 -44.79
C SER A 6 -3.23 -26.35 -43.28
N ALA A 7 -2.03 -26.60 -42.77
CA ALA A 7 -1.66 -26.60 -41.37
C ALA A 7 -1.96 -25.24 -40.68
N ASN A 8 -2.61 -25.31 -39.52
CA ASN A 8 -2.49 -24.32 -38.45
C ASN A 8 -1.62 -24.99 -37.37
N GLY A 9 -0.43 -24.52 -37.04
CA GLY A 9 -0.13 -23.14 -36.69
C GLY A 9 -0.12 -23.05 -35.17
N ASP A 10 0.77 -23.83 -34.54
CA ASP A 10 1.05 -23.80 -33.10
C ASP A 10 1.66 -22.44 -32.78
N SER A 11 0.78 -21.48 -32.48
CA SER A 11 1.14 -20.15 -32.02
C SER A 11 1.26 -20.24 -30.51
N GLY A 12 2.42 -20.74 -30.07
CA GLY A 12 2.88 -20.61 -28.69
C GLY A 12 2.86 -19.14 -28.30
N VAL A 13 1.81 -18.74 -27.60
CA VAL A 13 1.75 -17.46 -26.90
C VAL A 13 2.96 -17.45 -25.95
N PRO A 14 3.89 -16.49 -26.07
CA PRO A 14 4.99 -16.42 -25.11
C PRO A 14 4.36 -16.09 -23.76
N ALA A 15 4.43 -17.03 -22.83
CA ALA A 15 4.16 -16.74 -21.43
C ALA A 15 5.05 -15.55 -21.05
N MET A 16 4.43 -14.41 -20.72
CA MET A 16 5.13 -13.29 -20.11
C MET A 16 5.86 -13.85 -18.88
N LYS A 17 7.18 -13.95 -18.99
CA LYS A 17 8.02 -14.20 -17.81
C LYS A 17 7.76 -13.02 -16.88
N ASN A 18 7.08 -13.25 -15.76
CA ASN A 18 6.98 -12.29 -14.67
C ASN A 18 8.41 -11.96 -14.24
N GLY A 19 8.95 -10.86 -14.75
CA GLY A 19 10.28 -10.38 -14.41
C GLY A 19 10.22 -9.85 -12.98
N HIS A 20 10.87 -10.56 -12.05
CA HIS A 20 11.12 -10.05 -10.70
C HIS A 20 11.86 -8.70 -10.81
N THR A 21 11.37 -7.67 -10.12
CA THR A 21 12.04 -6.37 -10.13
C THR A 21 13.24 -6.42 -9.20
N THR A 22 14.44 -6.18 -9.74
CA THR A 22 15.69 -6.22 -8.96
C THR A 22 15.87 -4.93 -8.14
N VAL A 23 16.66 -5.00 -7.07
CA VAL A 23 17.04 -3.84 -6.25
C VAL A 23 17.71 -2.77 -7.11
N GLU A 24 18.60 -3.14 -8.04
CA GLU A 24 19.21 -2.20 -8.97
C GLU A 24 18.17 -1.48 -9.85
N THR A 25 17.13 -2.20 -10.27
CA THR A 25 16.05 -1.62 -11.07
C THR A 25 15.28 -0.58 -10.26
N ILE A 26 14.95 -0.87 -9.00
CA ILE A 26 14.28 0.07 -8.10
C ILE A 26 15.17 1.30 -7.87
N MET A 27 16.47 1.11 -7.60
CA MET A 27 17.42 2.21 -7.41
C MET A 27 17.55 3.09 -8.66
N GLN A 28 17.58 2.49 -9.84
CA GLN A 28 17.61 3.26 -11.09
C GLN A 28 16.32 4.05 -11.30
N ARG A 29 15.16 3.48 -10.95
CA ARG A 29 13.88 4.19 -11.00
C ARG A 29 13.84 5.36 -10.00
N MET A 30 14.28 5.16 -8.75
CA MET A 30 14.41 6.25 -7.77
C MET A 30 15.28 7.40 -8.31
N LYS A 31 16.44 7.07 -8.89
CA LYS A 31 17.32 8.06 -9.53
C LYS A 31 16.60 8.79 -10.66
N ASN A 32 15.94 8.08 -11.57
CA ASN A 32 15.21 8.68 -12.68
C ASN A 32 14.09 9.61 -12.21
N ILE A 33 13.34 9.23 -11.18
CA ILE A 33 12.27 10.07 -10.61
C ILE A 33 12.88 11.34 -9.99
N SER A 34 14.01 11.23 -9.30
CA SER A 34 14.70 12.39 -8.69
C SER A 34 15.27 13.38 -9.73
N GLU A 35 15.69 12.88 -10.90
CA GLU A 35 16.27 13.69 -11.98
C GLU A 35 15.19 14.26 -12.92
N LYS A 36 14.04 13.58 -13.04
CA LYS A 36 12.90 14.07 -13.81
C LYS A 36 12.22 15.22 -13.06
N ARG A 37 12.25 16.43 -13.65
CA ARG A 37 11.19 17.42 -13.41
C ARG A 37 9.92 16.89 -14.09
N TYR A 38 9.08 16.16 -13.36
CA TYR A 38 7.74 15.87 -13.87
C TYR A 38 7.05 17.21 -14.19
N ASN A 39 6.39 17.29 -15.34
CA ASN A 39 5.38 18.33 -15.54
C ASN A 39 4.40 18.23 -14.38
N GLU A 40 4.07 19.36 -13.76
CA GLU A 40 3.10 19.39 -12.67
C GLU A 40 1.79 18.77 -13.17
N LEU A 41 1.48 17.58 -12.65
CA LEU A 41 0.20 16.94 -12.90
C LEU A 41 -0.90 17.84 -12.38
N THR A 42 -1.97 17.95 -13.15
CA THR A 42 -3.21 18.57 -12.67
C THR A 42 -3.79 17.75 -11.50
N LEU A 43 -4.61 18.40 -10.66
CA LEU A 43 -5.31 17.71 -9.55
C LEU A 43 -6.17 16.54 -10.06
N GLU A 44 -6.76 16.67 -11.25
CA GLU A 44 -7.57 15.62 -11.87
C GLU A 44 -6.72 14.39 -12.28
N GLU A 45 -5.54 14.61 -12.85
CA GLU A 45 -4.64 13.52 -13.20
C GLU A 45 -4.10 12.79 -11.97
N ARG A 46 -3.77 13.54 -10.90
CA ARG A 46 -3.38 12.95 -9.60
C ARG A 46 -4.50 12.10 -9.02
N ALA A 47 -5.74 12.59 -9.06
CA ALA A 47 -6.91 11.84 -8.61
C ALA A 47 -7.13 10.57 -9.44
N ARG A 48 -6.91 10.61 -10.77
CA ARG A 48 -7.01 9.44 -11.64
C ARG A 48 -5.94 8.39 -11.31
N CYS A 49 -4.71 8.82 -11.08
CA CYS A 49 -3.62 7.93 -10.67
C CYS A 49 -3.94 7.27 -9.33
N PHE A 50 -4.37 8.05 -8.34
CA PHE A 50 -4.84 7.55 -7.04
C PHE A 50 -5.94 6.48 -7.19
N ASN A 51 -6.99 6.76 -7.95
CA ASN A 51 -8.08 5.81 -8.19
C ASN A 51 -7.61 4.52 -8.87
N THR A 52 -6.54 4.59 -9.67
CA THR A 52 -5.94 3.42 -10.33
C THR A 52 -5.15 2.58 -9.34
N GLU A 53 -4.39 3.21 -8.43
CA GLU A 53 -3.62 2.52 -7.39
C GLU A 53 -4.51 1.85 -6.35
N CYS A 54 -5.62 2.49 -5.99
CA CYS A 54 -6.53 1.92 -5.02
C CYS A 54 -7.28 0.72 -5.64
N ASN A 55 -7.49 0.73 -6.98
CA ASN A 55 -8.05 -0.37 -7.78
C ASN A 55 -7.04 -1.49 -8.03
N GLY A 56 -6.27 -1.87 -7.00
CA GLY A 56 -5.42 -3.05 -7.06
C GLY A 56 -6.26 -4.29 -7.34
N GLY A 57 -5.86 -5.08 -8.34
CA GLY A 57 -6.58 -6.28 -8.80
C GLY A 57 -6.95 -7.26 -7.68
N GLU A 58 -7.86 -8.18 -7.99
CA GLU A 58 -8.36 -9.15 -7.02
C GLU A 58 -7.22 -10.00 -6.43
N LEU A 59 -7.07 -9.94 -5.11
CA LEU A 59 -6.00 -10.61 -4.37
C LEU A 59 -6.21 -12.12 -4.28
N LEU A 60 -5.16 -12.89 -4.51
CA LEU A 60 -5.17 -14.34 -4.25
C LEU A 60 -5.47 -14.65 -2.77
N ALA A 61 -4.91 -13.86 -1.84
CA ALA A 61 -5.16 -14.02 -0.41
C ALA A 61 -6.66 -13.88 -0.05
N ALA A 62 -7.38 -12.98 -0.72
CA ALA A 62 -8.81 -12.77 -0.49
C ALA A 62 -9.67 -13.99 -0.89
N ARG A 63 -9.15 -14.90 -1.73
CA ARG A 63 -9.84 -16.14 -2.14
C ARG A 63 -9.55 -17.33 -1.24
N ARG A 64 -8.56 -17.24 -0.35
CA ARG A 64 -8.21 -18.33 0.56
C ARG A 64 -9.26 -18.46 1.66
N SER A 65 -9.48 -19.68 2.13
CA SER A 65 -10.38 -19.96 3.25
C SER A 65 -9.86 -19.33 4.53
N VAL A 66 -10.74 -18.68 5.28
CA VAL A 66 -10.44 -18.17 6.62
C VAL A 66 -10.08 -19.35 7.54
N PRO A 67 -8.96 -19.30 8.27
CA PRO A 67 -8.64 -20.32 9.27
C PRO A 67 -9.72 -20.40 10.35
N LYS A 68 -10.07 -21.61 10.79
CA LYS A 68 -11.04 -21.78 11.88
C LYS A 68 -10.44 -21.19 13.17
N SER A 69 -11.20 -20.30 13.81
CA SER A 69 -10.82 -19.62 15.04
C SER A 69 -11.86 -19.86 16.13
N ASP A 70 -11.40 -20.10 17.35
CA ASP A 70 -12.25 -20.22 18.55
C ASP A 70 -12.63 -18.84 19.15
N LEU A 71 -12.31 -17.76 18.42
CA LEU A 71 -12.58 -16.39 18.85
C LEU A 71 -13.98 -15.89 18.46
N SER A 72 -14.84 -16.75 17.90
CA SER A 72 -16.18 -16.36 17.44
C SER A 72 -17.04 -15.74 18.54
N GLN A 73 -16.87 -16.15 19.79
CA GLN A 73 -17.57 -15.58 20.96
C GLN A 73 -17.21 -14.11 21.24
N PHE A 74 -16.10 -13.60 20.69
CA PHE A 74 -15.63 -12.22 20.87
C PHE A 74 -15.88 -11.34 19.63
N ILE A 75 -16.52 -11.87 18.59
CA ILE A 75 -16.69 -11.20 17.29
C ILE A 75 -18.18 -11.10 16.95
N THR A 76 -18.68 -9.88 16.76
CA THR A 76 -20.10 -9.64 16.44
C THR A 76 -20.46 -10.03 15.00
N ASP A 77 -19.61 -9.68 14.04
CA ASP A 77 -19.80 -9.95 12.62
C ASP A 77 -18.51 -10.55 12.03
N PRO A 78 -18.39 -11.89 11.99
CA PRO A 78 -17.18 -12.57 11.50
C PRO A 78 -16.93 -12.39 10.00
N ASP A 79 -17.96 -12.04 9.23
CA ASP A 79 -17.86 -11.88 7.78
C ASP A 79 -17.53 -10.43 7.39
N PHE A 80 -17.58 -9.50 8.35
CA PHE A 80 -17.16 -8.12 8.13
C PHE A 80 -15.66 -8.05 7.83
N GLY A 81 -15.32 -7.62 6.62
CA GLY A 81 -13.95 -7.55 6.15
C GLY A 81 -13.69 -6.32 5.31
N TYR A 82 -12.44 -6.19 4.87
CA TYR A 82 -12.01 -5.09 4.02
C TYR A 82 -12.83 -5.01 2.72
N GLN A 83 -13.27 -3.80 2.37
CA GLN A 83 -13.89 -3.48 1.10
C GLN A 83 -13.00 -2.51 0.33
N ASP A 84 -12.81 -2.79 -0.95
CA ASP A 84 -11.98 -1.93 -1.80
C ASP A 84 -12.68 -0.59 -2.05
N PHE A 85 -12.04 0.50 -1.65
CA PHE A 85 -12.55 1.87 -1.72
C PHE A 85 -12.81 2.36 -3.14
N SER A 86 -12.31 1.64 -4.14
CA SER A 86 -12.37 2.02 -5.55
C SER A 86 -13.18 1.05 -6.41
N ARG A 87 -13.84 0.05 -5.79
CA ARG A 87 -14.58 -1.00 -6.48
C ARG A 87 -15.77 -0.42 -7.27
N ARG A 88 -15.65 -0.44 -8.59
CA ARG A 88 -16.76 -0.06 -9.50
C ARG A 88 -18.00 -0.92 -9.23
N GLY A 89 -19.12 -0.29 -8.87
CA GLY A 89 -20.44 -0.91 -8.79
C GLY A 89 -21.02 -1.17 -7.40
N VAL A 90 -20.27 -0.95 -6.32
CA VAL A 90 -20.77 -1.00 -4.94
C VAL A 90 -20.39 0.31 -4.28
N SER A 91 -21.39 1.17 -3.99
CA SER A 91 -21.30 2.48 -3.33
C SER A 91 -19.89 3.10 -3.29
N GLU A 92 -19.58 4.06 -4.17
CA GLU A 92 -18.30 4.78 -4.13
C GLU A 92 -18.04 5.33 -2.72
N ILE A 93 -17.10 4.72 -1.98
CA ILE A 93 -16.71 5.22 -0.67
C ILE A 93 -15.96 6.53 -0.91
N PRO A 94 -16.40 7.67 -0.33
CA PRO A 94 -15.79 8.95 -0.60
C PRO A 94 -14.29 8.94 -0.27
N THR A 95 -13.47 9.39 -1.21
CA THR A 95 -12.04 9.58 -1.00
C THR A 95 -11.80 10.52 0.19
N PHE A 96 -10.95 10.12 1.12
CA PHE A 96 -10.47 10.97 2.20
C PHE A 96 -9.26 11.75 1.68
N ARG A 97 -9.35 13.08 1.56
CA ARG A 97 -8.18 13.92 1.26
C ARG A 97 -7.43 14.21 2.56
N ILE A 98 -6.13 13.95 2.59
CA ILE A 98 -5.32 14.14 3.81
C ILE A 98 -5.32 15.62 4.26
N GLN A 99 -5.44 16.55 3.32
CA GLN A 99 -5.51 17.99 3.58
C GLN A 99 -6.78 18.41 4.35
N ASP A 100 -7.86 17.64 4.24
CA ASP A 100 -9.10 17.94 4.96
C ASP A 100 -8.99 17.55 6.45
N TYR A 101 -8.15 16.56 6.78
CA TYR A 101 -7.92 16.10 8.15
C TYR A 101 -6.62 15.27 8.24
N SER A 102 -5.50 15.91 8.59
CA SER A 102 -4.19 15.28 8.73
C SER A 102 -3.89 14.90 10.20
N TRP A 103 -2.91 14.00 10.41
CA TRP A 103 -2.41 13.70 11.75
C TRP A 103 -1.76 14.93 12.38
N GLU A 104 -0.93 15.63 11.62
CA GLU A 104 -0.12 16.76 12.10
C GLU A 104 -0.97 17.96 12.51
N ASP A 105 -1.97 18.31 11.70
CA ASP A 105 -2.78 19.50 11.95
C ASP A 105 -3.96 19.24 12.90
N HIS A 106 -4.51 18.02 12.90
CA HIS A 106 -5.76 17.71 13.60
C HIS A 106 -5.64 16.54 14.56
N GLY A 107 -5.25 15.36 14.06
CA GLY A 107 -5.32 14.10 14.80
C GLY A 107 -4.50 14.12 16.09
N TYR A 108 -3.25 14.57 16.02
CA TYR A 108 -2.34 14.67 17.16
C TYR A 108 -2.93 15.56 18.27
N SER A 109 -3.32 16.78 17.92
CA SER A 109 -3.89 17.75 18.86
C SER A 109 -5.17 17.24 19.53
N LEU A 110 -6.03 16.54 18.77
CA LEU A 110 -7.24 15.94 19.32
C LEU A 110 -6.92 14.82 20.32
N VAL A 111 -6.01 13.90 19.97
CA VAL A 111 -5.59 12.83 20.88
C VAL A 111 -4.93 13.42 22.11
N ASN A 112 -4.01 14.35 21.99
CA ASN A 112 -3.30 14.96 23.11
C ASN A 112 -4.24 15.71 24.08
N ARG A 113 -5.35 16.25 23.56
CA ARG A 113 -6.39 16.87 24.39
C ARG A 113 -7.24 15.86 25.15
N LEU A 114 -7.53 14.71 24.55
CA LEU A 114 -8.37 13.66 25.14
C LEU A 114 -7.56 12.68 26.01
N TYR A 115 -6.30 12.46 25.66
CA TYR A 115 -5.38 11.52 26.28
C TYR A 115 -3.93 11.98 26.10
N ASN A 116 -3.51 12.87 27.01
CA ASN A 116 -2.28 13.67 26.91
C ASN A 116 -0.99 12.86 26.66
N ASP A 117 -0.77 11.76 27.37
CA ASP A 117 0.47 10.99 27.23
C ASP A 117 0.51 10.13 25.96
N VAL A 118 -0.64 9.71 25.44
CA VAL A 118 -0.71 8.80 24.29
C VAL A 118 -0.55 9.54 22.96
N GLY A 119 -0.95 10.81 22.90
CA GLY A 119 -0.76 11.63 21.70
C GLY A 119 0.71 11.69 21.29
N GLU A 120 1.61 11.96 22.24
CA GLU A 120 3.05 12.04 21.99
C GLU A 120 3.67 10.67 21.65
N LEU A 121 3.29 9.62 22.38
CA LEU A 121 3.78 8.27 22.10
C LEU A 121 3.40 7.79 20.69
N LEU A 122 2.17 8.07 20.24
CA LEU A 122 1.73 7.74 18.88
C LEU A 122 2.46 8.59 17.83
N ASN A 123 2.63 9.87 18.10
CA ASN A 123 3.34 10.79 17.21
C ASN A 123 4.78 10.32 16.95
N GLU A 124 5.51 10.01 18.02
CA GLU A 124 6.88 9.52 17.92
C GLU A 124 6.94 8.14 17.29
N LYS A 125 5.98 7.24 17.59
CA LYS A 125 5.87 5.93 16.94
C LYS A 125 5.72 6.05 15.42
N PHE A 126 4.82 6.91 14.94
CA PHE A 126 4.63 7.14 13.50
C PHE A 126 5.88 7.77 12.84
N LYS A 127 6.47 8.79 13.47
CA LYS A 127 7.70 9.41 12.95
C LYS A 127 8.86 8.44 12.88
N VAL A 128 9.06 7.62 13.91
CA VAL A 128 10.14 6.63 13.94
C VAL A 128 9.94 5.62 12.81
N ALA A 129 8.75 5.03 12.67
CA ALA A 129 8.50 4.06 11.61
C ALA A 129 8.59 4.66 10.20
N TYR A 130 8.12 5.90 10.00
CA TYR A 130 8.19 6.58 8.71
C TYR A 130 9.64 6.90 8.33
N ASN A 131 10.43 7.41 9.28
CA ASN A 131 11.80 7.91 9.03
C ASN A 131 12.89 6.85 9.17
N LEU A 132 12.60 5.69 9.75
CA LEU A 132 13.57 4.62 9.96
C LEU A 132 14.28 4.29 8.63
N THR A 133 15.60 4.39 8.64
CA THR A 133 16.44 4.00 7.51
C THR A 133 17.82 3.63 8.01
N TYR A 134 18.39 2.60 7.40
CA TYR A 134 19.79 2.21 7.58
C TYR A 134 20.65 2.65 6.40
N TYR A 135 20.08 3.42 5.46
CA TYR A 135 20.68 3.78 4.18
C TYR A 135 21.16 2.55 3.39
N THR A 136 20.41 1.45 3.46
CA THR A 136 20.67 0.20 2.74
C THR A 136 19.45 -0.21 1.92
N MET A 137 19.70 -0.91 0.83
CA MET A 137 18.68 -1.61 0.05
C MET A 137 19.26 -2.91 -0.47
N GLY A 138 18.83 -4.04 0.08
CA GLY A 138 19.40 -5.36 -0.22
C GLY A 138 20.88 -5.43 0.16
N SER A 139 21.73 -5.76 -0.82
CA SER A 139 23.18 -5.80 -0.63
C SER A 139 23.87 -4.42 -0.79
N LYS A 140 23.13 -3.37 -1.18
CA LYS A 140 23.66 -2.02 -1.41
C LYS A 140 23.64 -1.18 -0.15
N THR A 141 24.67 -0.36 0.03
CA THR A 141 24.85 0.60 1.13
C THR A 141 24.90 2.03 0.61
N ASN A 142 24.71 3.01 1.49
CA ASN A 142 24.68 4.44 1.15
C ASN A 142 23.58 4.80 0.13
N VAL A 143 22.41 4.18 0.28
CA VAL A 143 21.24 4.42 -0.56
C VAL A 143 20.21 5.21 0.22
N ASP A 144 19.78 6.36 -0.29
CA ASP A 144 18.60 7.03 0.25
C ASP A 144 17.33 6.28 -0.19
N THR A 145 16.60 5.75 0.78
CA THR A 145 15.38 4.97 0.59
C THR A 145 14.11 5.77 0.85
N SER A 146 14.22 7.08 1.10
CA SER A 146 13.10 7.98 1.39
C SER A 146 11.94 7.85 0.39
N MET A 147 12.27 7.84 -0.91
CA MET A 147 11.29 7.70 -1.99
C MET A 147 10.55 6.36 -1.94
N PHE A 148 11.28 5.26 -1.75
CA PHE A 148 10.69 3.93 -1.64
C PHE A 148 9.80 3.80 -0.41
N ARG A 149 10.28 4.26 0.76
CA ARG A 149 9.52 4.27 2.01
C ARG A 149 8.24 5.11 1.88
N ARG A 150 8.33 6.30 1.28
CA ARG A 150 7.16 7.16 1.02
C ARG A 150 6.14 6.48 0.10
N ALA A 151 6.61 5.78 -0.95
CA ALA A 151 5.72 5.02 -1.84
C ALA A 151 5.01 3.88 -1.10
N VAL A 152 5.72 3.13 -0.24
CA VAL A 152 5.11 2.10 0.62
C VAL A 152 4.03 2.71 1.51
N TRP A 153 4.35 3.77 2.24
CA TRP A 153 3.42 4.43 3.16
C TRP A 153 2.16 4.95 2.45
N ASN A 154 2.34 5.66 1.34
CA ASN A 154 1.24 6.27 0.58
C ASN A 154 0.40 5.21 -0.15
N TYR A 155 0.99 4.09 -0.56
CA TYR A 155 0.24 2.94 -1.07
C TYR A 155 -0.65 2.34 0.01
N ILE A 156 -0.13 2.11 1.21
CA ILE A 156 -0.93 1.60 2.35
C ILE A 156 -2.10 2.55 2.64
N GLN A 157 -1.85 3.86 2.70
CA GLN A 157 -2.93 4.83 2.94
C GLN A 157 -3.96 4.89 1.79
N CYS A 158 -3.55 4.70 0.54
CA CYS A 158 -4.48 4.56 -0.59
C CYS A 158 -5.35 3.31 -0.49
N ILE A 159 -4.84 2.19 0.03
CA ILE A 159 -5.68 1.00 0.30
C ILE A 159 -6.85 1.36 1.24
N TYR A 160 -6.66 2.30 2.17
CA TYR A 160 -7.70 2.82 3.06
C TYR A 160 -8.40 4.10 2.54
N GLY A 161 -8.28 4.40 1.24
CA GLY A 161 -8.97 5.52 0.60
C GLY A 161 -8.45 6.92 0.97
N ILE A 162 -7.26 7.02 1.57
CA ILE A 162 -6.63 8.31 1.92
C ILE A 162 -5.72 8.77 0.79
N ARG A 163 -6.02 9.95 0.24
CA ARG A 163 -5.29 10.59 -0.86
C ARG A 163 -4.44 11.76 -0.39
N HIS A 164 -3.18 11.75 -0.79
CA HIS A 164 -2.23 12.86 -0.65
C HIS A 164 -2.21 13.69 -1.93
N ASP A 165 -2.84 14.87 -1.93
CA ASP A 165 -2.96 15.68 -3.16
C ASP A 165 -1.63 16.23 -3.70
N ASP A 166 -0.60 16.31 -2.86
CA ASP A 166 0.77 16.72 -3.20
C ASP A 166 1.67 15.56 -3.65
N TYR A 167 1.17 14.33 -3.62
CA TYR A 167 1.91 13.13 -4.00
C TYR A 167 1.58 12.63 -5.41
N ASP A 168 2.61 12.25 -6.17
CA ASP A 168 2.44 11.59 -7.47
C ASP A 168 2.34 10.07 -7.31
N TYR A 169 1.11 9.55 -7.36
CA TYR A 169 0.85 8.10 -7.23
C TYR A 169 1.42 7.25 -8.37
N ARG A 170 1.95 7.84 -9.46
CA ARG A 170 2.75 7.09 -10.43
C ARG A 170 4.03 6.53 -9.82
N GLU A 171 4.60 7.22 -8.82
CA GLU A 171 5.77 6.73 -8.08
C GLU A 171 5.51 5.36 -7.44
N VAL A 172 4.27 5.08 -7.02
CA VAL A 172 3.89 3.78 -6.44
C VAL A 172 4.01 2.66 -7.48
N ASN A 173 3.58 2.89 -8.72
CA ASN A 173 3.78 1.95 -9.82
C ASN A 173 5.23 1.80 -10.25
N GLU A 174 6.00 2.89 -10.22
CA GLU A 174 7.41 2.84 -10.59
C GLU A 174 8.23 2.10 -9.53
N LEU A 175 7.93 2.26 -8.23
CA LEU A 175 8.77 1.77 -7.14
C LEU A 175 8.32 0.44 -6.53
N LEU A 176 7.01 0.16 -6.50
CA LEU A 176 6.48 -1.07 -5.91
C LEU A 176 6.05 -2.01 -7.04
N ASP A 177 6.69 -3.17 -7.13
CA ASP A 177 6.26 -4.19 -8.07
C ASP A 177 4.95 -4.87 -7.62
N ARG A 178 4.39 -5.67 -8.53
CA ARG A 178 3.10 -6.31 -8.32
C ARG A 178 3.12 -7.22 -7.08
N ASP A 179 4.15 -8.03 -6.92
CA ASP A 179 4.27 -8.98 -5.81
C ASP A 179 4.32 -8.24 -4.47
N LEU A 180 5.06 -7.11 -4.39
CA LEU A 180 5.10 -6.28 -3.19
C LEU A 180 3.76 -5.60 -2.90
N LYS A 181 3.06 -5.09 -3.91
CA LYS A 181 1.73 -4.50 -3.74
C LYS A 181 0.72 -5.54 -3.24
N GLU A 182 0.72 -6.73 -3.84
CA GLU A 182 -0.15 -7.83 -3.42
C GLU A 182 0.15 -8.27 -1.99
N TYR A 183 1.43 -8.40 -1.62
CA TYR A 183 1.85 -8.70 -0.26
C TYR A 183 1.39 -7.63 0.74
N ILE A 184 1.65 -6.35 0.46
CA ILE A 184 1.24 -5.23 1.33
C ILE A 184 -0.29 -5.26 1.54
N LYS A 185 -1.07 -5.33 0.45
CA LYS A 185 -2.54 -5.33 0.52
C LYS A 185 -3.06 -6.56 1.27
N ALA A 186 -2.43 -7.72 1.09
CA ALA A 186 -2.80 -8.93 1.82
C ALA A 186 -2.51 -8.83 3.33
N VAL A 187 -1.34 -8.31 3.74
CA VAL A 187 -1.03 -8.09 5.16
C VAL A 187 -1.95 -7.04 5.80
N CYS A 188 -2.30 -5.97 5.06
CA CYS A 188 -3.24 -4.96 5.53
C CYS A 188 -4.66 -5.51 5.74
N CYS A 189 -5.16 -6.28 4.76
CA CYS A 189 -6.60 -6.54 4.64
C CYS A 189 -7.00 -7.98 4.97
N TYR A 190 -6.10 -8.94 4.83
CA TYR A 190 -6.34 -10.38 5.02
C TYR A 190 -5.16 -11.08 5.73
N PRO A 191 -4.67 -10.55 6.86
CA PRO A 191 -3.48 -11.08 7.54
C PRO A 191 -3.64 -12.55 7.99
N ASP A 192 -4.87 -12.97 8.28
CA ASP A 192 -5.25 -14.35 8.64
C ASP A 192 -5.04 -15.35 7.49
N ARG A 193 -4.84 -14.87 6.25
CA ARG A 193 -4.75 -15.70 5.03
C ARG A 193 -3.35 -15.70 4.43
N MET A 194 -2.39 -15.13 5.14
CA MET A 194 -0.99 -15.08 4.73
C MET A 194 -0.31 -16.43 4.93
N THR A 195 0.50 -16.82 3.96
CA THR A 195 1.28 -18.06 3.98
C THR A 195 2.78 -17.75 3.95
N LYS A 196 3.60 -18.74 4.31
CA LYS A 196 5.06 -18.61 4.16
C LYS A 196 5.47 -18.39 2.70
N GLU A 197 4.75 -18.99 1.75
CA GLU A 197 5.02 -18.82 0.33
C GLU A 197 4.84 -17.37 -0.13
N ASP A 198 3.81 -16.66 0.36
CA ASP A 198 3.64 -15.24 0.07
C ASP A 198 4.84 -14.41 0.54
N TYR A 199 5.36 -14.74 1.73
CA TYR A 199 6.56 -14.10 2.29
C TYR A 199 7.83 -14.44 1.51
N ASP A 200 8.02 -15.69 1.10
CA ASP A 200 9.21 -16.13 0.39
C ASP A 200 9.27 -15.56 -1.04
N ASN A 201 8.11 -15.33 -1.65
CA ASN A 201 8.01 -14.86 -3.04
C ASN A 201 8.18 -13.34 -3.22
N VAL A 202 8.05 -12.54 -2.16
CA VAL A 202 8.16 -11.07 -2.21
C VAL A 202 9.56 -10.58 -1.84
N MET A 203 10.01 -9.44 -2.39
CA MET A 203 11.26 -8.75 -1.99
C MET A 203 12.49 -9.70 -1.96
N ARG A 204 12.70 -10.51 -3.01
CA ARG A 204 13.65 -11.65 -2.94
C ARG A 204 15.12 -11.24 -2.82
N GLU A 205 15.46 -10.05 -3.30
CA GLU A 205 16.81 -9.47 -3.19
C GLU A 205 17.03 -8.62 -1.93
N PHE A 206 15.97 -8.43 -1.13
CA PHE A 206 16.05 -7.73 0.15
C PHE A 206 16.40 -8.70 1.28
N LYS A 207 17.01 -8.17 2.33
CA LYS A 207 17.29 -8.89 3.57
C LYS A 207 16.00 -9.13 4.36
N TYR A 208 15.99 -10.17 5.19
CA TYR A 208 14.87 -10.45 6.10
C TYR A 208 14.52 -9.27 7.00
N ALA A 209 15.53 -8.54 7.51
CA ALA A 209 15.33 -7.33 8.30
C ALA A 209 14.58 -6.22 7.52
N GLU A 210 14.78 -6.13 6.20
CA GLU A 210 14.08 -5.15 5.35
C GLU A 210 12.64 -5.57 5.08
N LYS A 211 12.34 -6.88 4.98
CA LYS A 211 10.95 -7.37 4.95
C LYS A 211 10.21 -7.03 6.25
N VAL A 212 10.85 -7.22 7.40
CA VAL A 212 10.30 -6.83 8.71
C VAL A 212 10.10 -5.32 8.78
N HIS A 213 11.04 -4.53 8.26
CA HIS A 213 10.90 -3.08 8.18
C HIS A 213 9.67 -2.66 7.38
N VAL A 214 9.42 -3.26 6.21
CA VAL A 214 8.16 -3.02 5.45
C VAL A 214 6.93 -3.42 6.27
N THR A 215 6.97 -4.51 7.03
CA THR A 215 5.88 -4.90 7.93
C THR A 215 5.62 -3.87 9.04
N ILE A 216 6.68 -3.26 9.61
CA ILE A 216 6.52 -2.14 10.57
C ILE A 216 5.80 -0.97 9.89
N MET A 217 6.20 -0.60 8.66
CA MET A 217 5.53 0.45 7.91
C MET A 217 4.05 0.14 7.65
N ILE A 218 3.73 -1.12 7.30
CA ILE A 218 2.35 -1.59 7.13
C ILE A 218 1.52 -1.36 8.39
N LEU A 219 2.02 -1.82 9.55
CA LEU A 219 1.33 -1.72 10.83
C LEU A 219 1.06 -0.25 11.21
N GLU A 220 2.07 0.60 11.09
CA GLU A 220 1.96 2.01 11.51
C GLU A 220 1.12 2.85 10.55
N ALA A 221 1.28 2.69 9.24
CA ALA A 221 0.48 3.43 8.26
C ALA A 221 -1.00 3.01 8.31
N ARG A 222 -1.28 1.71 8.52
CA ARG A 222 -2.64 1.21 8.74
C ARG A 222 -3.26 1.82 10.00
N MET A 223 -2.54 1.75 11.13
CA MET A 223 -3.03 2.30 12.40
C MET A 223 -3.31 3.80 12.29
N GLN A 224 -2.42 4.55 11.65
CA GLN A 224 -2.63 5.98 11.41
C GLN A 224 -3.88 6.23 10.57
N ALA A 225 -4.09 5.48 9.48
CA ALA A 225 -5.27 5.63 8.63
C ALA A 225 -6.57 5.36 9.40
N GLU A 226 -6.65 4.25 10.13
CA GLU A 226 -7.82 3.88 10.94
C GLU A 226 -8.12 4.94 12.01
N LEU A 227 -7.08 5.45 12.69
CA LEU A 227 -7.22 6.53 13.67
C LEU A 227 -7.72 7.82 13.04
N LEU A 228 -7.23 8.21 11.86
CA LEU A 228 -7.70 9.44 11.20
C LEU A 228 -9.20 9.39 10.89
N TYR A 229 -9.73 8.24 10.45
CA TYR A 229 -11.17 8.08 10.25
C TYR A 229 -11.95 8.24 11.56
N ALA A 230 -11.52 7.55 12.63
CA ALA A 230 -12.18 7.60 13.93
C ALA A 230 -12.13 9.02 14.55
N LEU A 231 -10.96 9.65 14.52
CA LEU A 231 -10.74 10.99 15.07
C LEU A 231 -11.49 12.07 14.28
N ARG A 232 -11.55 11.96 12.95
CA ARG A 232 -12.38 12.84 12.13
C ARG A 232 -13.86 12.72 12.47
N ALA A 233 -14.36 11.50 12.69
CA ALA A 233 -15.74 11.27 13.11
C ALA A 233 -16.00 11.87 14.51
N LEU A 234 -15.08 11.68 15.46
CA LEU A 234 -15.16 12.30 16.78
C LEU A 234 -15.17 13.83 16.71
N MET A 235 -14.26 14.43 15.93
CA MET A 235 -14.23 15.89 15.76
C MET A 235 -15.56 16.43 15.24
N ARG A 236 -16.14 15.77 14.21
CA ARG A 236 -17.46 16.14 13.65
C ARG A 236 -18.62 15.99 14.64
N TYR A 237 -18.50 15.11 15.63
CA TYR A 237 -19.50 14.98 16.69
C TYR A 237 -19.36 16.07 17.75
N MET A 238 -18.12 16.51 18.02
CA MET A 238 -17.83 17.55 19.01
C MET A 238 -18.14 18.97 18.53
N THR A 239 -18.25 19.18 17.22
CA THR A 239 -18.56 20.47 16.56
C THR A 239 -19.98 20.48 16.05
#